data_AF-A0A951USC2-F1
#
_entry.id   AF-A0A951USC2-F1
#
_cell.length_a   1.000
_cell.length_b   1.000
_cell.length_c   1.000
_cell.angle_alpha   90.00
_cell.angle_beta   90.00
_cell.angle_gamma   90.00
#
_symmetry.space_group_name_H-M   'P 1'
#
loop_
_entity.id
_entity.type
_entity.pdbx_description
1 polymer ?
#
loop_
_entity_poly.entity_id
_entity_poly.type
_entity_poly.pdbx_seq_one_letter_code
_entity_poly.pdbx_strand_id
1 'polypeptide(L)'
;MKQVSAILLSFLLMASSVPRPPQLLEVFPAENSVQTSVQFVGAALNFRLGEEAERGSVQLFFDGIDVTKQARIGGTRDWPQSYYKISYTPNSWKLGIHCAEIRFRTIDGTTKSYSWSFSIKSP
;
A
#
# COMPACT_ATOMS: atom_id res chain seq x y z
N MET A 1 -47.07 -17.09 -12.97
CA MET A 1 -45.63 -17.41 -12.90
C MET A 1 -44.87 -16.11 -12.72
N LYS A 2 -44.30 -15.85 -11.54
CA LYS A 2 -43.57 -14.62 -11.24
C LYS A 2 -42.10 -14.82 -11.60
N GLN A 3 -41.64 -14.08 -12.59
CA GLN A 3 -40.27 -14.10 -13.08
C GLN A 3 -39.38 -13.40 -12.05
N VAL A 4 -38.47 -14.17 -11.45
CA VAL A 4 -37.40 -13.70 -10.57
C VAL A 4 -36.43 -12.91 -11.45
N SER A 5 -36.41 -11.58 -11.32
CA SER A 5 -35.41 -10.75 -11.97
C SER A 5 -34.31 -10.42 -10.97
N ALA A 6 -33.39 -11.36 -10.80
CA ALA A 6 -32.11 -11.17 -10.12
C ALA A 6 -31.14 -10.52 -11.12
N ILE A 7 -31.26 -9.21 -11.33
CA ILE A 7 -30.28 -8.44 -12.10
C ILE A 7 -30.05 -7.11 -11.39
N LEU A 8 -29.15 -7.11 -10.40
CA LEU A 8 -28.04 -6.14 -10.29
C LEU A 8 -27.11 -6.54 -9.12
N LEU A 9 -26.52 -7.72 -9.22
CA LEU A 9 -25.34 -8.07 -8.44
C LEU A 9 -24.13 -7.47 -9.18
N SER A 10 -23.80 -6.19 -8.95
CA SER A 10 -22.49 -5.58 -9.26
C SER A 10 -22.50 -4.09 -8.93
N PHE A 11 -22.07 -3.74 -7.71
CA PHE A 11 -21.02 -2.75 -7.44
C PHE A 11 -20.71 -2.87 -5.95
N LEU A 12 -19.89 -3.88 -5.62
CA LEU A 12 -19.04 -3.78 -4.43
C LEU A 12 -18.15 -2.54 -4.65
N LEU A 13 -18.29 -1.55 -3.78
CA LEU A 13 -17.14 -0.96 -3.13
C LEU A 13 -17.62 -0.39 -1.79
N MET A 14 -17.96 -1.29 -0.86
CA MET A 14 -17.75 -0.96 0.54
C MET A 14 -16.25 -0.75 0.65
N ALA A 15 -15.79 0.49 0.50
CA ALA A 15 -14.51 0.91 0.99
C ALA A 15 -14.56 0.70 2.52
N SER A 16 -14.39 -0.55 2.94
CA SER A 16 -13.90 -0.83 4.28
C SER A 16 -12.52 -0.21 4.27
N SER A 17 -12.44 1.04 4.75
CA SER A 17 -11.17 1.67 5.02
C SER A 17 -10.61 0.91 6.20
N VAL A 18 -9.91 -0.19 5.92
CA VAL A 18 -9.10 -0.90 6.91
C VAL A 18 -8.30 0.20 7.61
N PRO A 19 -8.47 0.38 8.93
CA PRO A 19 -7.81 1.46 9.64
C PRO A 19 -6.32 1.40 9.38
N ARG A 20 -5.71 2.58 9.18
CA ARG A 20 -4.26 2.67 8.98
C ARG A 20 -3.55 1.96 10.13
N PRO A 21 -2.71 0.94 9.86
CA PRO A 21 -1.96 0.28 10.92
C PRO A 21 -1.08 1.31 11.66
N PRO A 22 -0.96 1.26 13.00
CA PRO A 22 -0.14 2.21 13.77
C PRO A 22 1.34 2.24 13.34
N GLN A 23 1.83 1.13 12.79
CA GLN A 23 3.17 1.00 12.23
C GLN A 23 3.37 1.89 11.01
N LEU A 24 2.31 2.18 10.24
CA LEU A 24 2.40 2.90 8.97
C LEU A 24 2.41 4.41 9.22
N LEU A 25 3.58 5.02 9.11
CA LEU A 25 3.76 6.45 9.31
C LEU A 25 3.25 7.26 8.12
N GLU A 26 3.67 6.85 6.91
CA GLU A 26 3.46 7.63 5.69
C GLU A 26 3.43 6.72 4.46
N VAL A 27 2.69 7.17 3.44
CA VAL A 27 2.60 6.56 2.12
C VAL A 27 2.95 7.58 1.05
N PHE A 28 3.55 7.10 -0.04
CA PHE A 28 4.04 7.91 -1.14
C PHE A 28 3.56 7.35 -2.49
N PRO A 29 3.05 8.19 -3.41
CA PRO A 29 2.48 9.51 -3.14
C PRO A 29 1.42 9.47 -2.03
N ALA A 30 1.13 10.63 -1.44
CA ALA A 30 0.13 10.73 -0.39
C ALA A 30 -1.23 10.23 -0.88
N GLU A 31 -1.99 9.60 0.01
CA GLU A 31 -3.33 9.09 -0.28
C GLU A 31 -4.25 10.19 -0.81
N ASN A 32 -5.01 9.87 -1.84
CA ASN A 32 -5.92 10.75 -2.58
C ASN A 32 -5.25 11.98 -3.19
N SER A 33 -3.92 11.99 -3.32
CA SER A 33 -3.20 13.11 -3.94
C SER A 33 -3.31 13.10 -5.47
N VAL A 34 -3.15 14.28 -6.06
CA VAL A 34 -3.06 14.51 -7.50
C VAL A 34 -1.65 15.02 -7.80
N GLN A 35 -0.94 14.32 -8.69
CA GLN A 35 0.45 14.57 -9.02
C GLN A 35 0.60 14.88 -10.51
N THR A 36 1.48 15.80 -10.87
CA THR A 36 1.92 15.99 -12.28
C THR A 36 3.18 15.21 -12.58
N SER A 37 3.91 14.76 -11.55
CA SER A 37 5.06 13.86 -11.65
C SER A 37 5.19 13.03 -10.38
N VAL A 38 5.67 11.79 -10.51
CA VAL A 38 5.92 10.88 -9.38
C VAL A 38 7.31 10.28 -9.53
N GLN A 39 8.09 10.27 -8.46
CA GLN A 39 9.43 9.66 -8.47
C GLN A 39 9.39 8.18 -8.08
N PHE A 40 8.56 7.84 -7.09
CA PHE A 40 8.41 6.48 -6.58
C PHE A 40 7.04 6.33 -5.90
N VAL A 41 6.62 5.08 -5.76
CA VAL A 41 5.55 4.66 -4.85
C VAL A 41 6.16 3.92 -3.67
N GLY A 42 5.63 4.06 -2.47
CA GLY A 42 6.19 3.39 -1.30
C GLY A 42 5.54 3.73 0.02
N ALA A 43 6.11 3.19 1.09
CA ALA A 43 5.63 3.39 2.45
C ALA A 43 6.80 3.53 3.43
N ALA A 44 6.55 4.28 4.50
CA ALA A 44 7.43 4.38 5.66
C ALA A 44 6.73 3.80 6.89
N LEU A 45 7.41 2.88 7.57
CA LEU A 45 6.92 2.18 8.75
C LEU A 45 7.83 2.42 9.96
N ASN A 46 7.24 2.40 11.15
CA ASN A 46 7.93 2.35 12.42
C ASN A 46 7.48 1.13 13.20
N PHE A 47 8.37 0.14 13.31
CA PHE A 47 8.07 -1.13 13.99
C PHE A 47 8.16 -1.04 15.52
N ARG A 48 8.44 0.14 16.09
CA ARG A 48 8.25 0.39 17.52
C ARG A 48 6.81 0.80 17.87
N LEU A 49 5.96 1.01 16.86
CA LEU A 49 4.56 1.39 17.06
C LEU A 49 3.64 0.20 16.79
N GLY A 50 2.59 0.04 17.60
CA GLY A 50 1.61 -1.04 17.43
C GLY A 50 2.19 -2.43 17.71
N GLU A 51 1.54 -3.45 17.15
CA GLU A 51 1.97 -4.84 17.23
C GLU A 51 3.31 -5.06 16.52
N GLU A 52 4.15 -5.94 17.05
CA GLU A 52 5.47 -6.21 16.46
C GLU A 52 5.31 -6.88 15.09
N ALA A 53 5.98 -6.32 14.07
CA ALA A 53 5.94 -6.82 12.70
C ALA A 53 7.10 -7.80 12.42
N GLU A 54 6.81 -8.89 11.70
CA GLU A 54 7.80 -9.75 11.09
C GLU A 54 8.47 -8.98 9.94
N ARG A 55 9.65 -8.40 10.18
CA ARG A 55 10.29 -7.46 9.24
C ARG A 55 10.52 -8.01 7.83
N GLY A 56 10.81 -9.31 7.72
CA GLY A 56 11.00 -9.98 6.42
C GLY A 56 9.71 -10.19 5.63
N SER A 57 8.54 -9.91 6.22
CA SER A 57 7.23 -10.12 5.59
C SER A 57 6.69 -8.89 4.84
N VAL A 58 7.42 -7.77 4.85
CA VAL A 58 6.94 -6.54 4.22
C VAL A 58 6.91 -6.68 2.71
N GLN A 59 5.72 -6.50 2.12
CA GLN A 59 5.48 -6.57 0.69
C GLN A 59 4.87 -5.27 0.18
N LEU A 60 5.33 -4.80 -0.97
CA LEU A 60 4.78 -3.65 -1.68
C LEU A 60 4.13 -4.12 -2.97
N PHE A 61 2.88 -3.71 -3.18
CA PHE A 61 2.13 -3.94 -4.40
C PHE A 61 1.85 -2.62 -5.10
N PHE A 62 1.95 -2.61 -6.42
CA PHE A 62 1.62 -1.47 -7.27
C PHE A 62 0.72 -1.93 -8.42
N ASP A 63 -0.46 -1.31 -8.53
CA ASP A 63 -1.54 -1.68 -9.46
C ASP A 63 -1.84 -3.19 -9.43
N GLY A 64 -1.84 -3.78 -8.23
CA GLY A 64 -2.10 -5.21 -7.98
C GLY A 64 -0.91 -6.15 -8.23
N ILE A 65 0.24 -5.64 -8.69
CA ILE A 65 1.45 -6.42 -8.95
C ILE A 65 2.38 -6.36 -7.73
N ASP A 66 2.86 -7.51 -7.24
CA ASP A 66 3.90 -7.58 -6.22
C ASP A 66 5.23 -7.06 -6.80
N VAL A 67 5.69 -5.91 -6.30
CA VAL A 67 6.93 -5.24 -6.71
C VAL A 67 8.03 -5.34 -5.66
N THR A 68 7.85 -6.21 -4.65
CA THR A 68 8.74 -6.29 -3.47
C THR A 68 10.19 -6.58 -3.84
N LYS A 69 10.42 -7.45 -4.84
CA LYS A 69 11.79 -7.81 -5.27
C LYS A 69 12.50 -6.69 -6.04
N GLN A 70 11.74 -5.76 -6.62
CA GLN A 70 12.23 -4.62 -7.38
C GLN A 70 12.33 -3.37 -6.50
N ALA A 71 11.75 -3.41 -5.31
CA ALA A 71 11.73 -2.30 -4.39
C ALA A 71 13.10 -2.08 -3.74
N ARG A 72 13.41 -0.81 -3.50
CA ARG A 72 14.53 -0.39 -2.68
C ARG A 72 14.08 -0.36 -1.23
N ILE A 73 14.86 -0.99 -0.36
CA ILE A 73 14.63 -1.00 1.08
C ILE A 73 15.68 -0.10 1.74
N GLY A 74 15.21 0.82 2.57
CA GLY A 74 16.02 1.66 3.43
C GLY A 74 15.51 1.60 4.86
N GLY A 75 16.30 2.07 5.82
CA GLY A 75 15.93 2.05 7.22
C GLY A 75 16.97 2.70 8.09
N THR A 76 16.66 2.80 9.38
CA THR A 76 17.65 3.18 10.39
C THR A 76 18.71 2.10 10.57
N ARG A 77 19.86 2.47 11.13
CA ARG A 77 20.98 1.54 11.41
C ARG A 77 20.86 0.82 12.75
N ASP A 78 19.85 1.13 13.55
CA ASP A 78 19.63 0.42 14.81
C ASP A 78 19.25 -1.04 14.58
N TRP A 79 19.58 -1.89 15.55
CA TRP A 79 19.22 -3.31 15.51
C TRP A 79 18.31 -3.66 16.70
N PRO A 80 17.08 -4.17 16.45
CA PRO A 80 16.46 -4.31 15.13
C PRO A 80 15.93 -2.95 14.61
N GLN A 81 15.94 -2.73 13.29
CA GLN A 81 15.65 -1.41 12.67
C GLN A 81 14.32 -0.80 13.13
N SER A 82 14.31 0.36 13.78
CA SER A 82 13.04 0.98 14.19
C SER A 82 12.24 1.50 13.00
N TYR A 83 12.93 2.11 12.03
CA TYR A 83 12.33 2.69 10.83
C TYR A 83 12.62 1.83 9.61
N TYR A 84 11.60 1.63 8.79
CA TYR A 84 11.67 0.85 7.56
C TYR A 84 11.00 1.63 6.42
N LYS A 85 11.69 1.79 5.30
CA LYS A 85 11.17 2.43 4.10
C LYS A 85 11.31 1.47 2.92
N ILE A 86 10.21 1.24 2.22
CA ILE A 86 10.18 0.47 0.98
C ILE A 86 9.65 1.36 -0.14
N SER A 87 10.35 1.40 -1.27
CA SER A 87 9.94 2.20 -2.42
C SER A 87 10.23 1.51 -3.74
N TYR A 88 9.36 1.74 -4.72
CA TYR A 88 9.46 1.21 -6.07
C TYR A 88 9.31 2.35 -7.09
N THR A 89 10.14 2.31 -8.13
CA THR A 89 10.05 3.22 -9.27
C THR A 89 9.81 2.38 -10.52
N PRO A 90 8.64 2.49 -11.16
CA PRO A 90 8.40 1.84 -12.44
C PRO A 90 9.24 2.48 -13.54
N ASN A 91 9.51 1.72 -14.61
CA ASN A 91 10.23 2.23 -15.78
C ASN A 91 9.53 3.42 -16.45
N SER A 92 8.20 3.47 -16.34
CA SER A 92 7.37 4.56 -16.87
C SER A 92 6.09 4.70 -16.05
N TRP A 93 5.68 5.93 -15.76
CA TRP A 93 4.40 6.23 -15.15
C TRP A 93 3.32 6.40 -16.21
N LYS A 94 2.12 5.88 -15.93
CA LYS A 94 0.94 6.12 -16.75
C LYS A 94 0.15 7.28 -16.16
N LEU A 95 -0.62 7.98 -16.98
CA LEU A 95 -1.62 8.91 -16.49
C LEU A 95 -2.83 8.13 -15.95
N GLY A 96 -3.54 8.71 -14.99
CA GLY A 96 -4.74 8.13 -14.41
C GLY A 96 -4.60 7.84 -12.92
N ILE A 97 -5.51 7.00 -12.41
CA ILE A 97 -5.55 6.59 -11.00
C ILE A 97 -4.70 5.34 -10.84
N HIS A 98 -3.84 5.35 -9.83
CA HIS A 98 -3.02 4.23 -9.41
C HIS A 98 -3.39 3.79 -8.01
N CYS A 99 -3.21 2.50 -7.74
CA CYS A 99 -3.42 1.92 -6.43
C CYS A 99 -2.13 1.25 -5.95
N ALA A 100 -1.79 1.50 -4.70
CA ALA A 100 -0.66 0.86 -4.04
C ALA A 100 -1.13 0.21 -2.76
N GLU A 101 -0.44 -0.85 -2.35
CA GLU A 101 -0.75 -1.57 -1.14
C GLU A 101 0.53 -2.01 -0.44
N ILE A 102 0.57 -1.86 0.87
CA ILE A 102 1.59 -2.44 1.74
C ILE A 102 0.96 -3.57 2.54
N ARG A 103 1.64 -4.73 2.58
CA ARG A 103 1.29 -5.85 3.45
C ARG A 103 2.46 -6.19 4.36
N PHE A 104 2.17 -6.59 5.58
CA PHE A 104 3.15 -7.17 6.48
C PHE A 104 2.44 -8.08 7.48
N ARG A 105 3.16 -9.08 7.98
CA ARG A 105 2.72 -9.97 9.04
C ARG A 105 3.20 -9.45 10.39
N THR A 106 2.38 -9.56 11.41
CA THR A 106 2.77 -9.39 12.82
C THR A 106 3.28 -10.71 13.40
N ILE A 107 4.04 -10.65 14.49
CA ILE A 107 4.67 -11.84 15.11
C ILE A 107 3.65 -12.88 15.60
N ASP A 108 2.40 -12.48 15.81
CA ASP A 108 1.26 -13.33 16.18
C ASP A 108 0.66 -14.07 14.96
N GLY A 109 1.17 -13.83 13.75
CA GLY A 109 0.70 -14.41 12.51
C GLY A 109 -0.35 -13.58 11.77
N THR A 110 -0.85 -12.48 12.33
CA THR A 110 -1.86 -11.63 11.69
C THR A 110 -1.26 -10.89 10.48
N THR A 111 -1.94 -10.90 9.33
CA THR A 111 -1.56 -10.06 8.19
C THR A 111 -2.24 -8.71 8.30
N LYS A 112 -1.46 -7.63 8.33
CA LYS A 112 -1.94 -6.26 8.21
C LYS A 112 -1.73 -5.80 6.78
N SER A 113 -2.67 -5.02 6.27
CA SER A 113 -2.59 -4.42 4.94
C SER A 113 -3.10 -2.98 4.97
N TYR A 114 -2.57 -2.15 4.09
CA TYR A 114 -3.09 -0.82 3.84
C TYR A 114 -2.96 -0.48 2.37
N SER A 115 -4.07 -0.12 1.75
CA SER A 115 -4.12 0.30 0.35
C SER A 115 -4.40 1.79 0.28
N TRP A 116 -3.74 2.48 -0.64
CA TRP A 116 -3.98 3.88 -0.93
C TRP A 116 -3.98 4.11 -2.44
N SER A 117 -4.67 5.18 -2.84
CA SER A 117 -4.75 5.59 -4.24
C SER A 117 -4.18 6.99 -4.42
N PHE A 118 -3.68 7.26 -5.61
CA PHE A 118 -3.25 8.59 -6.06
C PHE A 118 -3.51 8.73 -7.56
N SER A 119 -3.48 9.94 -8.08
CA SER A 119 -3.66 10.18 -9.52
C SER A 119 -2.50 10.94 -10.13
N ILE A 120 -2.15 10.58 -11.36
CA ILE A 120 -1.16 11.28 -12.18
C ILE A 120 -1.91 11.97 -13.33
N LYS A 121 -1.74 13.29 -13.45
CA LYS A 121 -2.30 14.09 -14.54
C LYS A 121 -1.17 14.68 -15.39
N SER A 122 -1.52 15.10 -16.61
CA SER A 122 -0.62 15.93 -17.38
C SER A 122 -0.28 17.21 -16.61
N PRO A 123 0.95 17.76 -16.79
CA PRO A 123 1.30 19.08 -16.28
C PRO A 123 0.32 20.18 -16.71
#